data_AF-A0A2H9MVM7-F1
#
_entry.id   AF-A0A2H9MVM7-F1
#
_cell.length_a   1.000
_cell.length_b   1.000
_cell.length_c   1.000
_cell.angle_alpha   90.00
_cell.angle_beta   90.00
_cell.angle_gamma   90.00
#
_symmetry.space_group_name_H-M   'P 1'
#
loop_
_entity.id
_entity.type
_entity.pdbx_description
1 polymer ?
#
loop_
_entity_poly.entity_id
_entity_poly.type
_entity_poly.pdbx_seq_one_letter_code
_entity_poly.pdbx_strand_id
1 'polypeptide(L)'
;GLLIGGYAEPYLVMLAITLSLLVSYARAKSDALNINLQGIGIGERAERLLIIAIIGIIGYMEPAVMIVVVIAGITLIQRMIMTTKNIKEQTE
;
A
#
# COMPACT_ATOMS: atom_id res chain seq x y z
N GLY A 1 -11.43 10.11 -10.19
CA GLY A 1 -11.58 11.21 -9.21
C GLY A 1 -10.36 12.10 -9.25
N LEU A 2 -9.33 11.76 -8.45
CA LEU A 2 -8.07 12.49 -8.32
C LEU A 2 -7.41 12.94 -9.64
N LEU A 3 -7.19 12.01 -10.57
CA LEU A 3 -6.56 12.28 -11.88
C LEU A 3 -7.39 13.21 -12.79
N ILE A 4 -8.71 13.08 -12.77
CA ILE A 4 -9.64 13.86 -13.62
C ILE A 4 -9.92 15.23 -13.00
N GLY A 5 -9.82 15.35 -11.68
CA GLY A 5 -10.05 16.59 -10.94
C GLY A 5 -8.84 17.49 -10.80
N GLY A 6 -7.67 17.12 -11.35
CA GLY A 6 -6.46 17.95 -11.30
C GLY A 6 -5.88 18.15 -9.89
N TYR A 7 -6.21 17.28 -8.94
CA TYR A 7 -5.86 17.46 -7.52
C TYR A 7 -4.45 16.98 -7.14
N ALA A 8 -3.78 16.25 -8.02
CA ALA A 8 -2.42 15.75 -7.80
C ALA A 8 -1.72 15.48 -9.14
N GLU A 9 -0.39 15.62 -9.16
CA GLU A 9 0.47 15.29 -10.29
C GLU A 9 0.16 13.89 -10.85
N PRO A 10 -0.14 13.75 -12.16
CA PRO A 10 -0.53 12.47 -12.78
C PRO A 10 0.44 11.32 -12.49
N TYR A 11 1.74 11.64 -12.46
CA TYR A 11 2.80 10.69 -12.15
C TYR A 11 2.68 10.10 -10.74
N LEU A 12 2.41 10.93 -9.73
CA LEU A 12 2.24 10.49 -8.34
C LEU A 12 1.00 9.61 -8.19
N VAL A 13 -0.10 9.96 -8.85
CA VAL A 13 -1.33 9.16 -8.81
C VAL A 13 -1.11 7.80 -9.45
N MET A 14 -0.42 7.74 -10.59
CA MET A 14 -0.10 6.49 -11.27
C MET A 14 0.80 5.60 -10.40
N LEU A 15 1.81 6.18 -9.73
CA LEU A 15 2.66 5.49 -8.77
C LEU A 15 1.86 4.93 -7.58
N ALA A 16 0.95 5.73 -7.01
CA ALA A 16 0.11 5.33 -5.88
C ALA A 16 -0.81 4.15 -6.22
N ILE A 17 -1.37 4.14 -7.43
CA ILE A 17 -2.22 3.03 -7.92
C ILE A 17 -1.36 1.77 -8.08
N THR A 18 -0.21 1.86 -8.73
CA THR A 18 0.71 0.73 -8.94
C THR A 18 1.17 0.12 -7.61
N LEU A 19 1.58 0.95 -6.65
CA LEU A 19 1.97 0.49 -5.32
C LEU A 19 0.80 -0.17 -4.58
N SER A 20 -0.39 0.42 -4.66
CA SER A 20 -1.59 -0.15 -4.04
C SER A 20 -1.93 -1.53 -4.61
N LEU A 21 -1.77 -1.72 -5.92
CA LEU A 21 -1.95 -3.00 -6.58
C LEU A 21 -0.87 -4.01 -6.18
N LEU A 22 0.40 -3.59 -6.11
CA LEU A 22 1.50 -4.44 -5.66
C LEU A 22 1.33 -4.93 -4.22
N VAL A 23 0.84 -4.08 -3.30
CA VAL A 23 0.54 -4.49 -1.91
C VAL A 23 -0.55 -5.56 -1.88
N SER A 24 -1.57 -5.44 -2.75
CA SER A 24 -2.63 -6.46 -2.89
C SER A 24 -2.08 -7.75 -3.52
N TYR A 25 -1.17 -7.64 -4.49
CA TYR A 25 -0.52 -8.79 -5.10
C TYR A 25 0.38 -9.55 -4.10
N ALA A 26 1.16 -8.83 -3.29
CA ALA A 26 1.98 -9.43 -2.24
C ALA A 26 1.14 -10.25 -1.25
N ARG A 27 -0.07 -9.78 -0.92
CA ARG A 27 -1.05 -10.54 -0.11
C ARG A 27 -1.52 -11.80 -0.83
N ALA A 28 -1.98 -11.68 -2.08
CA ALA A 28 -2.46 -12.82 -2.83
C ALA A 28 -1.36 -13.89 -2.99
N LYS A 29 -0.11 -13.45 -3.18
CA LYS A 29 1.06 -14.34 -3.26
C LYS A 29 1.36 -15.03 -1.94
N SER A 30 1.24 -14.35 -0.80
CA SER A 30 1.42 -15.00 0.51
C SER A 30 0.31 -16.00 0.82
N ASP A 31 -0.94 -15.65 0.50
CA ASP A 31 -2.09 -16.54 0.66
C ASP A 31 -1.93 -17.80 -0.21
N ALA A 32 -1.41 -17.65 -1.44
CA ALA A 32 -1.07 -18.79 -2.31
C ALA A 32 0.06 -19.68 -1.75
N LEU A 33 0.94 -19.13 -0.92
CA LEU A 33 1.99 -19.86 -0.20
C LEU A 33 1.52 -20.41 1.15
N ASN A 34 0.21 -20.33 1.47
CA ASN A 34 -0.37 -20.67 2.79
C ASN A 34 0.26 -19.89 3.97
N ILE A 35 0.87 -18.73 3.70
CA ILE A 35 1.44 -17.86 4.73
C ILE A 35 0.41 -16.80 5.09
N ASN A 36 -0.14 -16.91 6.29
CA ASN A 36 -1.16 -15.98 6.77
C ASN A 36 -0.51 -14.64 7.16
N LEU A 37 -0.58 -13.65 6.28
CA LEU A 37 -0.07 -12.29 6.53
C LEU A 37 -1.09 -11.37 7.24
N GLN A 38 -2.12 -11.93 7.88
CA GLN A 38 -3.13 -11.13 8.57
C GLN A 38 -2.49 -10.26 9.66
N GLY A 39 -2.68 -8.94 9.58
CA GLY A 39 -2.15 -7.95 10.53
C GLY A 39 -0.73 -7.45 10.24
N ILE A 40 -0.10 -7.88 9.13
CA ILE A 40 1.28 -7.48 8.79
C ILE A 40 1.26 -6.36 7.75
N GLY A 41 1.39 -5.11 8.23
CA GLY A 41 1.58 -3.89 7.42
C GLY A 41 0.78 -2.68 7.91
N ILE A 42 1.46 -1.55 8.14
CA ILE A 42 0.90 -0.24 8.56
C ILE A 42 0.27 0.54 7.37
N GLY A 43 -0.11 -0.18 6.32
CA GLY A 43 -0.69 0.35 5.10
C GLY A 43 -1.79 -0.56 4.63
N GLU A 44 -2.72 -0.87 5.53
CA GLU A 44 -3.93 -1.58 5.17
C GLU A 44 -4.83 -0.67 4.30
N ARG A 45 -5.85 -1.26 3.67
CA ARG A 45 -6.80 -0.51 2.83
C ARG A 45 -7.51 0.60 3.62
N ALA A 46 -7.79 0.36 4.89
CA ALA A 46 -8.48 1.30 5.77
C ALA A 46 -7.65 2.58 6.01
N GLU A 47 -6.35 2.45 6.30
CA GLU A 47 -5.48 3.59 6.62
C GLU A 47 -5.27 4.51 5.41
N ARG A 48 -5.07 3.92 4.22
CA ARG A 48 -4.96 4.71 2.98
C ARG A 48 -6.22 5.55 2.70
N LEU A 49 -7.39 4.94 2.90
CA LEU A 49 -8.67 5.64 2.71
C LEU A 49 -8.87 6.74 3.75
N LEU A 50 -8.48 6.49 5.00
CA LEU A 50 -8.62 7.44 6.10
C LEU A 50 -7.71 8.66 5.89
N ILE A 51 -6.46 8.46 5.42
CA ILE A 51 -5.54 9.55 5.09
C ILE A 51 -6.07 10.41 3.94
N ILE A 52 -6.54 9.77 2.85
CA ILE A 52 -7.12 10.50 1.71
C ILE A 52 -8.38 11.25 2.14
N ALA A 53 -9.23 10.67 2.99
CA ALA A 53 -10.45 11.31 3.46
C ALA A 53 -10.15 12.54 4.32
N ILE A 54 -9.28 12.41 5.33
CA ILE A 54 -8.97 13.53 6.25
C ILE A 54 -8.28 14.66 5.50
N ILE A 55 -7.22 14.36 4.76
CA ILE A 55 -6.43 15.41 4.09
C ILE A 55 -7.18 15.96 2.86
N GLY A 56 -7.97 15.12 2.19
CA GLY A 56 -8.82 15.53 1.08
C GLY A 56 -9.90 16.54 1.49
N ILE A 57 -10.45 16.45 2.72
CA ILE A 57 -11.38 17.45 3.26
C ILE A 57 -10.69 18.80 3.48
N ILE A 58 -9.42 18.80 3.86
CA ILE A 58 -8.62 20.02 4.09
C ILE A 58 -8.19 20.67 2.74
N GLY A 59 -8.31 19.93 1.62
CA GLY A 59 -7.99 20.42 0.28
C GLY A 59 -6.52 20.22 -0.15
N TYR A 60 -5.69 19.61 0.68
CA TYR A 60 -4.28 19.33 0.37
C TYR A 60 -4.08 17.92 -0.19
N MET A 61 -4.67 17.65 -1.35
CA MET A 61 -4.72 16.30 -1.90
C MET A 61 -3.34 15.77 -2.33
N GLU A 62 -2.45 16.65 -2.80
CA GLU A 62 -1.11 16.29 -3.27
C GLU A 62 -0.21 15.66 -2.17
N PRO A 63 -0.03 16.29 -0.99
CA PRO A 63 0.71 15.66 0.11
C PRO A 63 0.00 14.41 0.67
N ALA A 64 -1.32 14.33 0.58
CA ALA A 64 -2.06 13.13 0.97
C ALA A 64 -1.64 11.90 0.14
N VAL A 65 -1.56 12.07 -1.18
CA VAL A 65 -1.13 11.01 -2.10
C VAL A 65 0.33 10.64 -1.85
N MET A 66 1.20 11.62 -1.60
CA MET A 66 2.61 11.37 -1.28
C MET A 66 2.78 10.52 -0.02
N ILE A 67 2.04 10.82 1.05
CA ILE A 67 2.06 10.04 2.29
C ILE A 67 1.58 8.60 2.02
N VAL A 68 0.49 8.45 1.26
CA VAL A 68 -0.04 7.13 0.89
C VAL A 68 0.98 6.30 0.11
N VAL A 69 1.71 6.92 -0.82
CA VAL A 69 2.79 6.27 -1.58
C VAL A 69 3.89 5.75 -0.64
N VAL A 70 4.35 6.59 0.29
CA VAL A 70 5.41 6.22 1.24
C VAL A 70 4.97 5.06 2.12
N ILE A 71 3.77 5.14 2.69
CA ILE A 71 3.20 4.09 3.54
C ILE A 71 3.03 2.78 2.77
N ALA A 72 2.53 2.85 1.52
CA ALA A 72 2.36 1.69 0.67
C ALA A 72 3.72 1.03 0.34
N GLY A 73 4.76 1.82 0.06
CA GLY A 73 6.11 1.32 -0.16
C GLY A 73 6.68 0.59 1.05
N ILE A 74 6.58 1.21 2.24
CA ILE A 74 7.04 0.60 3.50
C ILE A 74 6.31 -0.72 3.76
N THR A 75 4.98 -0.72 3.58
CA THR A 75 4.13 -1.91 3.78
C THR A 75 4.50 -3.05 2.84
N LEU A 76 4.82 -2.74 1.58
CA LEU A 76 5.24 -3.72 0.59
C LEU A 76 6.55 -4.39 1.02
N ILE A 77 7.54 -3.59 1.44
CA ILE A 77 8.84 -4.10 1.93
C ILE A 77 8.64 -4.98 3.16
N GLN A 78 7.86 -4.53 4.15
CA GLN A 78 7.55 -5.31 5.36
C GLN A 78 6.92 -6.67 5.02
N ARG A 79 5.96 -6.69 4.08
CA ARG A 79 5.34 -7.95 3.63
C ARG A 79 6.34 -8.84 2.92
N MET A 80 7.17 -8.30 2.02
CA MET A 80 8.14 -9.08 1.28
C MET A 80 9.16 -9.77 2.22
N ILE A 81 9.72 -9.03 3.18
CA ILE A 81 10.67 -9.57 4.16
C ILE A 81 10.01 -10.67 4.99
N MET A 82 8.78 -10.45 5.47
CA MET A 82 8.07 -11.43 6.29
C MET A 82 7.69 -12.69 5.51
N THR A 83 7.25 -12.55 4.26
CA THR A 83 7.00 -13.69 3.38
C THR A 83 8.27 -14.51 3.17
N THR A 84 9.40 -13.88 2.86
CA THR A 84 10.68 -14.59 2.69
C THR A 84 11.15 -15.27 3.97
N LYS A 85 10.98 -14.63 5.13
CA LYS A 85 11.35 -15.21 6.43
C LYS A 85 10.54 -16.48 6.73
N ASN A 86 9.22 -16.42 6.58
CA ASN A 86 8.34 -17.58 6.82
C ASN A 86 8.59 -18.74 5.84
N ILE A 87 8.92 -18.45 4.58
CA ILE A 87 9.31 -19.50 3.62
C ILE A 87 10.56 -20.23 4.11
N LYS A 88 11.53 -19.49 4.66
CA LYS A 88 12.79 -20.07 5.15
C LYS A 88 12.57 -20.96 6.36
N GLU A 89 11.74 -20.53 7.31
CA GLU A 89 11.33 -21.34 8.48
C GLU A 89 10.53 -22.60 8.11
N GLN A 90 9.81 -22.62 6.98
CA GLN A 90 9.12 -23.84 6.50
C GLN A 90 10.04 -24.83 5.76
N THR A 91 11.25 -24.41 5.38
CA THR A 91 12.20 -25.24 4.60
C THR A 91 13.27 -25.89 5.49
N GLU A 92 13.40 -25.46 6.76
CA GLU A 92 14.24 -26.09 7.81
C GLU A 92 13.42 -27.08 8.63
#